data_AF-A0A356B0D5-F1
#
_entry.id   AF-A0A356B0D5-F1
#
_cell.length_a   1.000
_cell.length_b   1.000
_cell.length_c   1.000
_cell.angle_alpha   90.00
_cell.angle_beta   90.00
_cell.angle_gamma   90.00
#
_symmetry.space_group_name_H-M   'P 1'
#
loop_
_entity.id
_entity.type
_entity.pdbx_description
1 polymer ?
#
loop_
_entity_poly.entity_id
_entity_poly.type
_entity_poly.pdbx_seq_one_letter_code
_entity_poly.pdbx_strand_id
1 'polypeptide(L)'
;MCLKQRVAIYLIILILSSVMGCTQRRPEKYSYEFTGLFDTVIQFTGYAKDQNAFEAMAESGRDLLEELDTLYDIYDQKEGVNNIKTINDMAGIQPVKVDSRIIDLIEFAVEGYEKTGGHVNIAMGPVLKIWHDYRTQGNTDPKNARVPDHADLEEAAK
;
A
#
# COMPACT_ATOMS: atom_id res chain seq x y z
N MET A 1 -15.73 57.53 38.98
CA MET A 1 -16.52 56.44 38.34
C MET A 1 -17.41 55.81 39.41
N CYS A 2 -18.73 55.79 39.19
CA CYS A 2 -19.69 55.34 40.21
C CYS A 2 -19.56 53.83 40.47
N LEU A 3 -19.85 53.33 41.69
CA LEU A 3 -19.72 51.91 42.06
C LEU A 3 -20.47 50.99 41.07
N LYS A 4 -21.63 51.44 40.58
CA LYS A 4 -22.43 50.76 39.54
C LYS A 4 -21.69 50.62 38.20
N GLN A 5 -20.88 51.61 37.80
CA GLN A 5 -20.08 51.55 36.58
C GLN A 5 -18.90 50.57 36.72
N ARG A 6 -18.30 50.47 37.90
CA ARG A 6 -17.23 49.48 38.17
C ARG A 6 -17.78 48.06 38.15
N VAL A 7 -18.92 47.82 38.81
CA VAL A 7 -19.60 46.50 38.80
C VAL A 7 -20.01 46.10 37.38
N ALA A 8 -20.53 47.04 36.58
CA ALA A 8 -20.87 46.77 35.19
C ALA A 8 -19.65 46.38 34.34
N ILE A 9 -18.50 47.04 34.54
CA ILE A 9 -17.25 46.70 33.83
C ILE A 9 -16.76 45.30 34.23
N TYR A 10 -16.78 44.95 35.52
CA TYR A 10 -16.39 43.61 35.96
C TYR A 10 -17.31 42.51 35.43
N LEU A 11 -18.63 42.76 35.36
CA LEU A 11 -19.59 41.85 34.75
C LEU A 11 -19.33 41.66 33.25
N ILE A 12 -19.00 42.74 32.52
CA ILE A 12 -18.67 42.67 31.09
C ILE A 12 -17.37 41.88 30.85
N ILE A 13 -16.35 42.07 31.69
CA ILE A 13 -15.08 41.31 31.61
C ILE A 13 -15.31 39.82 31.91
N LEU A 14 -16.15 39.50 32.90
CA LEU A 14 -16.52 38.12 33.24
C LEU A 14 -17.32 37.43 32.14
N ILE A 15 -18.17 38.19 31.42
CA ILE A 15 -18.91 37.68 30.26
C ILE A 15 -17.97 37.48 29.06
N LEU A 16 -17.05 38.41 28.81
CA LEU A 16 -16.06 38.30 27.72
C LEU A 16 -15.09 37.13 27.91
N SER A 17 -14.70 36.78 29.15
CA SER A 17 -13.85 35.62 29.42
C SER A 17 -14.54 34.28 29.21
N SER A 18 -15.88 34.23 29.21
CA SER A 18 -16.66 33.01 28.94
C SER A 18 -16.77 32.64 27.45
N VAL A 19 -16.33 33.52 26.54
CA VAL A 19 -16.33 33.28 25.08
C VAL A 19 -15.02 32.66 24.59
N MET A 20 -14.01 32.52 25.44
CA MET A 20 -12.81 31.69 25.19
C MET A 20 -13.09 30.19 25.42
N GLY A 21 -14.32 29.74 25.20
CA GLY A 21 -14.59 28.32 25.04
C GLY A 21 -13.79 27.82 23.84
N CYS A 22 -12.81 26.95 24.06
CA CYS A 22 -12.09 26.28 22.99
C CYS A 22 -13.11 25.69 22.02
N THR A 23 -13.28 26.33 20.87
CA THR A 23 -13.89 25.72 19.70
C THR A 23 -12.97 24.56 19.35
N GLN A 24 -13.28 23.35 19.85
CA GLN A 24 -12.63 22.15 19.36
C GLN A 24 -12.89 22.13 17.86
N ARG A 25 -11.83 22.40 17.08
CA ARG A 25 -11.90 22.31 15.63
C ARG A 25 -12.35 20.90 15.33
N ARG A 26 -13.53 20.78 14.71
CA ARG A 26 -14.02 19.50 14.25
C ARG A 26 -13.00 18.97 13.25
N PRO A 27 -12.66 17.67 13.32
CA PRO A 27 -11.79 17.09 12.33
C PRO A 27 -12.33 17.37 10.92
N GLU A 28 -11.46 17.89 10.06
CA GLU A 28 -11.77 18.13 8.64
C GLU A 28 -11.25 16.96 7.82
N LYS A 29 -11.86 16.75 6.65
CA LYS A 29 -11.47 15.70 5.72
C LYS A 29 -10.28 16.16 4.89
N TYR A 30 -9.25 15.34 4.84
CA TYR A 30 -8.05 15.55 4.04
C TYR A 30 -7.79 14.32 3.14
N SER A 31 -7.04 14.54 2.06
CA SER A 31 -6.61 13.49 1.14
C SER A 31 -5.16 13.69 0.70
N TYR A 32 -4.43 12.59 0.55
CA TYR A 32 -3.04 12.55 0.12
C TYR A 32 -2.91 11.45 -0.93
N GLU A 33 -2.44 11.80 -2.11
CA GLU A 33 -2.31 10.89 -3.25
C GLU A 33 -0.86 10.85 -3.72
N PHE A 34 -0.38 9.66 -4.07
CA PHE A 34 0.93 9.45 -4.67
C PHE A 34 0.88 8.26 -5.62
N THR A 35 1.93 8.13 -6.43
CA THR A 35 2.09 7.06 -7.42
C THR A 35 3.50 6.47 -7.30
N GLY A 36 3.75 5.38 -8.02
CA GLY A 36 5.09 4.79 -8.14
C GLY A 36 5.34 3.59 -7.23
N LEU A 37 4.47 3.32 -6.25
CA LEU A 37 4.48 2.08 -5.49
C LEU A 37 3.44 1.11 -6.06
N PHE A 38 3.78 -0.18 -6.12
CA PHE A 38 2.94 -1.28 -6.63
C PHE A 38 2.37 -1.04 -8.05
N ASP A 39 3.05 -0.23 -8.86
CA ASP A 39 2.59 0.20 -10.20
C ASP A 39 1.16 0.76 -10.22
N THR A 40 0.75 1.45 -9.15
CA THR A 40 -0.61 1.96 -9.01
C THR A 40 -0.67 3.38 -8.44
N VAL A 41 -1.89 3.92 -8.36
CA VAL A 41 -2.20 5.18 -7.66
C VAL A 41 -2.73 4.83 -6.28
N ILE A 42 -2.19 5.47 -5.24
CA ILE A 42 -2.59 5.25 -3.85
C ILE A 42 -3.09 6.56 -3.28
N GLN A 43 -4.28 6.53 -2.69
CA GLN A 43 -4.89 7.69 -2.04
C GLN A 43 -5.28 7.36 -0.60
N PHE A 44 -4.69 8.09 0.36
CA PHE A 44 -5.17 8.13 1.73
C PHE A 44 -6.23 9.21 1.88
N THR A 45 -7.31 8.89 2.60
CA THR A 45 -8.37 9.85 2.93
C THR A 45 -8.78 9.62 4.37
N GLY A 46 -8.81 10.70 5.16
CA GLY A 46 -9.12 10.62 6.57
C GLY A 46 -9.53 11.96 7.15
N TYR A 47 -9.96 11.93 8.41
CA TYR A 47 -10.29 13.13 9.16
C TYR A 47 -9.18 13.46 10.16
N ALA A 48 -8.73 14.71 10.19
CA ALA A 48 -7.71 15.16 11.13
C ALA A 48 -7.99 16.57 11.66
N LYS A 49 -7.28 16.95 12.73
CA LYS A 49 -7.41 18.28 13.35
C LYS A 49 -6.88 19.42 12.47
N ASP A 50 -5.92 19.11 11.61
CA ASP A 50 -5.25 20.02 10.67
C ASP A 50 -4.50 19.20 9.60
N GLN A 51 -4.10 19.86 8.50
CA GLN A 51 -3.39 19.26 7.36
C GLN A 51 -2.08 18.59 7.80
N ASN A 52 -1.26 19.26 8.61
CA ASN A 52 0.05 18.75 9.03
C ASN A 52 -0.07 17.43 9.79
N ALA A 53 -1.06 17.31 10.68
CA ALA A 53 -1.32 16.07 11.40
C ALA A 53 -1.75 14.94 10.46
N PHE A 54 -2.53 15.25 9.42
CA PHE A 54 -2.91 14.27 8.41
C PHE A 54 -1.73 13.84 7.55
N GLU A 55 -0.93 14.79 7.05
CA GLU A 55 0.24 14.52 6.22
C GLU A 55 1.26 13.65 6.95
N ALA A 56 1.54 13.90 8.23
CA ALA A 56 2.45 13.06 9.01
C ALA A 56 1.99 11.59 9.11
N MET A 57 0.67 11.36 9.21
CA MET A 57 0.11 10.00 9.19
C MET A 57 0.17 9.38 7.79
N ALA A 58 -0.11 10.17 6.75
CA ALA A 58 -0.06 9.73 5.37
C ALA A 58 1.37 9.37 4.93
N GLU A 59 2.37 10.15 5.34
CA GLU A 59 3.79 9.86 5.12
C GLU A 59 4.20 8.56 5.81
N SER A 60 3.82 8.35 7.07
CA SER A 60 4.09 7.08 7.76
C SER A 60 3.48 5.87 7.03
N GLY A 61 2.28 6.04 6.46
CA GLY A 61 1.64 5.01 5.64
C GLY A 61 2.34 4.78 4.31
N ARG A 62 2.84 5.85 3.66
CA ARG A 62 3.62 5.77 2.43
C ARG A 62 4.94 5.05 2.67
N ASP A 63 5.66 5.38 3.73
CA ASP A 63 6.96 4.77 4.07
C ASP A 63 6.80 3.26 4.31
N LEU A 64 5.74 2.85 5.01
CA LEU A 64 5.40 1.43 5.15
C LEU A 64 5.13 0.76 3.80
N LEU A 65 4.36 1.42 2.92
CA LEU A 65 4.07 0.87 1.60
C LEU A 65 5.34 0.77 0.73
N GLU A 66 6.30 1.68 0.88
CA GLU A 66 7.59 1.63 0.18
C GLU A 66 8.45 0.45 0.63
N GLU A 67 8.46 0.16 1.93
CA GLU A 67 9.10 -1.06 2.45
C GLU A 67 8.44 -2.33 1.89
N LEU A 68 7.11 -2.38 1.87
CA LEU A 68 6.37 -3.53 1.36
C LEU A 68 6.53 -3.71 -0.14
N ASP A 69 6.55 -2.62 -0.91
CA ASP A 69 6.81 -2.63 -2.35
C ASP A 69 8.19 -3.23 -2.62
N THR A 70 9.22 -2.80 -1.87
CA THR A 70 10.57 -3.34 -1.93
C THR A 70 10.62 -4.84 -1.63
N LEU A 71 9.92 -5.28 -0.58
CA LEU A 71 9.90 -6.69 -0.15
C LEU A 71 9.14 -7.59 -1.13
N TYR A 72 8.08 -7.09 -1.76
CA TYR A 72 7.15 -7.89 -2.57
C TYR A 72 7.41 -7.79 -4.07
N ASP A 73 8.35 -6.95 -4.50
CA ASP A 73 8.78 -6.84 -5.89
C ASP A 73 9.28 -8.19 -6.46
N ILE A 74 8.70 -8.58 -7.60
CA ILE A 74 9.00 -9.81 -8.33
C ILE A 74 9.89 -9.59 -9.56
N TYR A 75 10.25 -8.36 -9.86
CA TYR A 75 10.97 -7.96 -11.08
C TYR A 75 12.42 -7.60 -10.76
N ASP A 76 12.62 -6.73 -9.78
CA ASP A 76 13.93 -6.18 -9.48
C ASP A 76 14.49 -6.70 -8.16
N GLN A 77 15.76 -7.09 -8.17
CA GLN A 77 16.50 -7.31 -6.94
C GLN A 77 16.79 -5.96 -6.28
N LYS A 78 16.66 -5.90 -4.96
CA LYS A 78 16.90 -4.68 -4.18
C LYS A 78 18.17 -4.86 -3.36
N GLU A 79 19.06 -3.89 -3.41
CA GLU A 79 20.33 -3.98 -2.69
C GLU A 79 20.10 -4.08 -1.18
N GLY A 80 20.77 -5.03 -0.53
CA GLY A 80 20.67 -5.22 0.93
C GLY A 80 19.40 -5.93 1.40
N VAL A 81 18.48 -6.33 0.50
CA VAL A 81 17.22 -6.99 0.85
C VAL A 81 17.01 -8.24 0.00
N ASN A 82 16.74 -9.36 0.65
CA ASN A 82 16.24 -10.56 -0.04
C ASN A 82 14.72 -10.46 -0.15
N ASN A 83 14.24 -10.07 -1.33
CA ASN A 83 12.82 -9.89 -1.63
C ASN A 83 12.23 -11.11 -2.38
N ILE A 84 10.97 -11.03 -2.85
CA ILE A 84 10.34 -12.12 -3.61
C ILE A 84 11.13 -12.47 -4.87
N LYS A 85 11.70 -11.48 -5.59
CA LYS A 85 12.59 -11.75 -6.73
C LYS A 85 13.77 -12.65 -6.33
N THR A 86 14.43 -12.39 -5.20
CA THR A 86 15.53 -13.23 -4.71
C THR A 86 15.08 -14.66 -4.41
N ILE A 87 13.89 -14.84 -3.81
CA ILE A 87 13.32 -16.18 -3.56
C ILE A 87 13.12 -16.91 -4.89
N ASN A 88 12.48 -16.25 -5.86
CA ASN A 88 12.20 -16.85 -7.18
C ASN A 88 13.48 -17.26 -7.90
N ASP A 89 14.54 -16.44 -7.82
CA ASP A 89 15.83 -16.74 -8.46
C ASP A 89 16.58 -17.92 -7.82
N MET A 90 16.32 -18.19 -6.53
CA MET A 90 16.96 -19.27 -5.76
C MET A 90 16.05 -20.50 -5.59
N ALA A 91 14.86 -20.48 -6.18
CA ALA A 91 13.89 -21.56 -6.09
C ALA A 91 14.51 -22.87 -6.60
N GLY A 92 14.48 -23.91 -5.75
CA GLY A 92 15.09 -25.21 -6.05
C GLY A 92 16.63 -25.26 -5.94
N ILE A 93 17.30 -24.14 -5.64
CA ILE A 93 18.77 -24.07 -5.50
C ILE A 93 19.17 -24.08 -4.02
N GLN A 94 18.70 -23.12 -3.23
CA GLN A 94 19.06 -22.99 -1.82
C GLN A 94 18.00 -22.20 -1.03
N PRO A 95 17.91 -22.40 0.31
CA PRO A 95 17.06 -21.57 1.14
C PRO A 95 17.55 -20.12 1.18
N VAL A 96 16.61 -19.17 1.21
CA VAL A 96 16.89 -17.73 1.28
C VAL A 96 16.37 -17.18 2.61
N LYS A 97 17.23 -16.49 3.38
CA LYS A 97 16.81 -15.76 4.57
C LYS A 97 16.13 -14.47 4.16
N VAL A 98 14.89 -14.25 4.63
CA VAL A 98 14.06 -13.09 4.27
C VAL A 98 13.47 -12.40 5.49
N ASP A 99 12.86 -11.24 5.28
CA ASP A 99 12.05 -10.53 6.28
C ASP A 99 10.83 -11.39 6.67
N SER A 100 10.43 -11.37 7.96
CA SER A 100 9.32 -12.19 8.44
C SER A 100 8.00 -11.86 7.75
N ARG A 101 7.80 -10.62 7.30
CA ARG A 101 6.59 -10.21 6.59
C ARG A 101 6.38 -10.98 5.27
N ILE A 102 7.47 -11.37 4.61
CA ILE A 102 7.41 -12.23 3.41
C ILE A 102 6.92 -13.63 3.79
N ILE A 103 7.40 -14.17 4.91
CA ILE A 103 6.96 -15.47 5.41
C ILE A 103 5.46 -15.42 5.75
N ASP A 104 5.03 -14.39 6.49
CA ASP A 104 3.62 -14.21 6.86
C ASP A 104 2.72 -14.11 5.62
N LEU A 105 3.16 -13.41 4.56
CA LEU A 105 2.43 -13.31 3.29
C LEU A 105 2.34 -14.67 2.58
N ILE A 106 3.43 -15.44 2.54
CA ILE A 106 3.45 -16.77 1.90
C ILE A 106 2.55 -17.73 2.67
N GLU A 107 2.61 -17.75 4.00
CA GLU A 107 1.74 -18.59 4.83
C GLU A 107 0.26 -18.24 4.63
N PHE A 108 -0.07 -16.95 4.61
CA PHE A 108 -1.42 -16.47 4.29
C PHE A 108 -1.88 -16.94 2.90
N ALA A 109 -1.01 -16.83 1.90
CA ALA A 109 -1.33 -17.24 0.53
C ALA A 109 -1.52 -18.76 0.39
N VAL A 110 -0.70 -19.56 1.08
CA VAL A 110 -0.83 -21.02 1.12
C VAL A 110 -2.13 -21.43 1.80
N GLU A 111 -2.49 -20.78 2.92
CA GLU A 111 -3.80 -21.00 3.55
C GLU A 111 -4.95 -20.60 2.60
N GLY A 112 -4.79 -19.50 1.87
CA GLY A 112 -5.73 -19.04 0.85
C GLY A 112 -5.90 -20.03 -0.31
N TYR A 113 -4.83 -20.67 -0.76
CA TYR A 113 -4.87 -21.72 -1.77
C TYR A 113 -5.79 -22.87 -1.32
N GLU A 114 -5.59 -23.39 -0.11
CA GLU A 114 -6.42 -24.46 0.44
C GLU A 114 -7.87 -24.04 0.62
N LYS A 115 -8.12 -22.87 1.22
CA LYS A 115 -9.46 -22.33 1.46
C LYS A 115 -10.25 -22.11 0.19
N THR A 116 -9.56 -21.83 -0.92
CA THR A 116 -10.18 -21.59 -2.21
C THR A 116 -10.23 -22.84 -3.08
N GLY A 117 -9.80 -24.01 -2.59
CA GLY A 117 -9.72 -25.23 -3.40
C GLY A 117 -8.78 -25.09 -4.60
N GLY A 118 -7.69 -24.36 -4.41
CA GLY A 118 -6.61 -24.16 -5.38
C GLY A 118 -6.80 -23.01 -6.37
N HIS A 119 -7.87 -22.21 -6.26
CA HIS A 119 -8.14 -21.12 -7.21
C HIS A 119 -7.20 -19.91 -7.03
N VAL A 120 -6.70 -19.68 -5.82
CA VAL A 120 -5.70 -18.63 -5.54
C VAL A 120 -4.34 -19.28 -5.35
N ASN A 121 -3.49 -19.23 -6.38
CA ASN A 121 -2.18 -19.88 -6.39
C ASN A 121 -1.05 -18.87 -6.68
N ILE A 122 -0.21 -18.62 -5.67
CA ILE A 122 0.95 -17.72 -5.78
C ILE A 122 2.14 -18.31 -6.55
N ALA A 123 2.14 -19.61 -6.83
CA ALA A 123 3.21 -20.29 -7.59
C ALA A 123 3.00 -20.26 -9.11
N MET A 124 1.99 -19.52 -9.61
CA MET A 124 1.66 -19.44 -11.05
C MET A 124 2.65 -18.62 -11.90
N GLY A 125 3.76 -18.17 -11.32
CA GLY A 125 4.76 -17.34 -11.99
C GLY A 125 5.22 -17.85 -13.37
N PRO A 126 5.61 -19.13 -13.53
CA PRO A 126 6.03 -19.67 -14.82
C PRO A 126 4.96 -19.58 -15.92
N VAL A 127 3.70 -19.92 -15.59
CA VAL A 127 2.56 -19.82 -16.52
C VAL A 127 2.30 -18.36 -16.89
N LEU A 128 2.31 -17.45 -15.90
CA LEU A 128 2.08 -16.03 -16.13
C LEU A 128 3.19 -15.38 -16.97
N LYS A 129 4.44 -15.86 -16.84
CA LYS A 129 5.55 -15.40 -17.69
C LYS A 129 5.31 -15.71 -19.16
N ILE A 130 4.80 -16.89 -19.50
CA ILE A 130 4.47 -17.24 -20.89
C ILE A 130 3.41 -16.26 -21.42
N TRP A 131 2.32 -16.03 -20.68
CA TRP A 131 1.30 -15.05 -21.07
C TRP A 131 1.85 -13.64 -21.21
N HIS A 132 2.76 -13.22 -20.33
CA HIS A 132 3.43 -11.94 -20.41
C HIS A 132 4.22 -11.80 -21.72
N ASP A 133 5.02 -12.81 -22.09
CA ASP A 133 5.85 -12.79 -23.29
C ASP A 133 4.99 -12.68 -24.56
N TYR A 134 3.87 -13.42 -24.62
CA TYR A 134 2.92 -13.35 -25.74
C TYR A 134 2.19 -12.01 -25.83
N ARG A 135 1.75 -11.46 -24.69
CA ARG A 135 1.12 -10.13 -24.62
C ARG A 135 2.08 -9.04 -25.11
N THR A 136 3.34 -9.07 -24.68
CA THR A 136 4.36 -8.11 -25.09
C THR A 136 4.66 -8.20 -26.60
N GLN A 137 4.77 -9.41 -27.14
CA GLN A 137 4.91 -9.64 -28.58
C GLN A 137 3.71 -9.09 -29.36
N GLY A 138 2.49 -9.41 -28.95
CA GLY A 138 1.27 -8.96 -29.62
C GLY A 138 1.08 -7.44 -29.59
N ASN A 139 1.50 -6.77 -28.52
CA ASN A 139 1.51 -5.30 -28.46
C ASN A 139 2.54 -4.68 -29.42
N THR A 140 3.67 -5.36 -29.63
CA THR A 140 4.77 -4.87 -30.48
C THR A 140 4.51 -5.16 -31.97
N ASP A 141 3.93 -6.32 -32.28
CA ASP A 141 3.53 -6.73 -33.63
C ASP A 141 2.10 -7.30 -33.63
N PRO A 142 1.08 -6.42 -33.68
CA PRO A 142 -0.32 -6.85 -33.65
C PRO A 142 -0.73 -7.76 -34.82
N LYS A 143 -0.03 -7.70 -35.96
CA LYS A 143 -0.38 -8.50 -37.14
C LYS A 143 -0.03 -9.97 -36.97
N ASN A 144 1.00 -10.28 -36.17
CA ASN A 144 1.44 -11.63 -35.87
C ASN A 144 1.14 -12.02 -34.41
N ALA A 145 0.22 -11.30 -33.76
CA ALA A 145 -0.21 -11.63 -32.41
C ALA A 145 -0.80 -13.05 -32.34
N ARG A 146 -0.43 -13.76 -31.29
CA ARG A 146 -0.83 -15.15 -31.04
C ARG A 146 -1.09 -15.35 -29.55
N VAL A 147 -1.63 -16.50 -29.20
CA VAL A 147 -1.79 -16.95 -27.82
C VAL A 147 -0.88 -18.17 -27.57
N PRO A 148 -0.50 -18.44 -26.31
CA PRO A 148 0.31 -19.61 -25.98
C PRO A 148 -0.38 -20.93 -26.34
N ASP A 149 0.41 -21.94 -26.69
CA ASP A 149 -0.09 -23.29 -26.87
C ASP A 149 -0.41 -23.94 -25.52
N HIS A 150 -1.48 -24.75 -25.49
CA HIS A 150 -1.97 -25.36 -24.25
C HIS A 150 -0.91 -26.27 -23.59
N ALA A 151 -0.13 -27.00 -24.39
CA ALA A 151 0.91 -27.89 -23.89
C ALA A 151 2.01 -27.15 -23.12
N ASP A 152 2.39 -25.94 -23.58
CA ASP A 152 3.38 -25.11 -22.90
C ASP A 152 2.86 -24.61 -21.55
N LEU A 153 1.57 -24.28 -21.49
CA LEU A 153 0.90 -23.87 -20.25
C LEU A 153 0.78 -25.02 -19.25
N GLU A 154 0.46 -26.23 -19.72
CA GLU A 154 0.42 -27.43 -18.87
C GLU A 154 1.80 -27.79 -18.33
N GLU A 155 2.85 -27.69 -19.15
CA GLU A 155 4.22 -27.96 -18.70
C GLU A 155 4.66 -26.95 -17.63
N ALA A 156 4.37 -25.65 -17.84
CA ALA A 156 4.72 -24.61 -16.88
C ALA A 156 3.88 -24.64 -15.58
N ALA A 157 2.76 -25.36 -15.56
CA ALA A 157 1.91 -25.53 -14.40
C ALA A 157 2.30 -26.74 -13.51
N LYS A 158 3.29 -27.53 -13.92
CA LYS A 158 3.84 -28.67 -13.14
C LYS A 158 4.80 -28.19 -12.06
#